data_AF-A0A967JWZ7-F1
#
_entry.id   AF-A0A967JWZ7-F1
#
_cell.length_a   1.000
_cell.length_b   1.000
_cell.length_c   1.000
_cell.angle_alpha   90.00
_cell.angle_beta   90.00
_cell.angle_gamma   90.00
#
_symmetry.space_group_name_H-M   'P 1'
#
loop_
_entity.id
_entity.type
_entity.pdbx_description
1 polymer ?
#
loop_
_entity_poly.entity_id
_entity_poly.type
_entity_poly.pdbx_seq_one_letter_code
_entity_poly.pdbx_strand_id
1 'polypeptide(L)' 'MGITRFEAGARMSQAVIHGNTVYTAGQVAQGTRGGTVTEQTTEILARIDALLARAGT' A
#
# COMPACT_ATOMS: atom_id res chain seq x y z
N MET A 1 -18.93 13.40 -0.15
CA MET A 1 -18.16 12.34 -0.84
C MET A 1 -17.78 11.29 0.19
N GLY A 2 -17.84 10.00 -0.15
CA GLY A 2 -17.57 8.90 0.79
C GLY A 2 -16.08 8.60 0.95
N ILE A 3 -15.74 7.89 2.03
CA ILE A 3 -14.41 7.33 2.25
C ILE A 3 -14.48 5.84 1.93
N THR A 4 -13.59 5.37 1.05
CA THR A 4 -13.43 3.94 0.76
C THR A 4 -12.14 3.43 1.39
N ARG A 5 -12.18 2.27 2.04
CA ARG A 5 -11.04 1.67 2.74
C ARG A 5 -10.74 0.30 2.18
N PHE A 6 -9.48 0.02 1.89
CA PHE A 6 -9.00 -1.31 1.49
C PHE A 6 -8.19 -1.95 2.60
N GLU A 7 -8.38 -3.26 2.76
CA GLU A 7 -7.68 -4.08 3.76
C GLU A 7 -7.71 -3.43 5.15
N ALA A 8 -8.92 -3.09 5.60
CA ALA A 8 -9.12 -2.49 6.91
C ALA A 8 -8.90 -3.55 8.01
N GLY A 9 -7.89 -3.35 8.83
CA GLY A 9 -7.68 -4.06 10.09
C GLY A 9 -7.97 -3.17 11.30
N ALA A 10 -7.88 -3.74 12.51
CA ALA A 10 -8.17 -3.04 13.76
C ALA A 10 -7.28 -1.79 14.01
N ARG A 11 -6.05 -1.77 13.45
CA ARG A 11 -5.10 -0.65 13.60
C ARG A 11 -5.15 0.34 12.44
N MET A 12 -5.30 -0.13 11.19
CA MET A 12 -5.20 0.71 9.99
C MET A 12 -5.85 0.05 8.76
N SER A 13 -6.08 0.85 7.72
CA SER A 13 -6.35 0.38 6.35
C SER A 13 -5.06 0.46 5.53
N GLN A 14 -4.83 -0.47 4.61
CA GLN A 14 -3.64 -0.40 3.73
C GLN A 14 -3.76 0.70 2.68
N ALA A 15 -4.98 1.02 2.24
CA ALA A 15 -5.26 2.20 1.43
C ALA A 15 -6.60 2.84 1.81
N VAL A 16 -6.68 4.17 1.67
CA VAL A 16 -7.90 4.96 1.86
C VAL A 16 -8.06 5.90 0.67
N ILE A 17 -9.25 5.91 0.08
CA ILE A 17 -9.61 6.84 -0.99
C ILE A 17 -10.55 7.92 -0.44
N HIS A 18 -10.25 9.17 -0.73
CA HIS A 18 -11.17 10.28 -0.55
C HIS A 18 -11.10 11.22 -1.78
N GLY A 19 -12.21 11.29 -2.54
CA GLY A 19 -12.22 11.97 -3.83
C GLY A 19 -11.25 11.32 -4.80
N ASN A 20 -10.32 12.12 -5.34
CA ASN A 20 -9.29 11.68 -6.29
C ASN A 20 -7.92 11.43 -5.62
N THR A 21 -7.86 11.36 -4.29
CA THR A 21 -6.62 11.15 -3.55
C THR A 21 -6.61 9.78 -2.90
N VAL A 22 -5.55 9.03 -3.15
CA VAL A 22 -5.27 7.73 -2.53
C VAL A 22 -4.19 7.92 -1.46
N TYR A 23 -4.47 7.49 -0.24
CA TYR A 23 -3.53 7.48 0.88
C TYR A 23 -3.13 6.03 1.15
N THR A 24 -1.85 5.71 1.00
CA THR A 24 -1.31 4.38 1.33
C THR A 24 -0.74 4.35 2.74
N ALA A 25 -0.89 3.22 3.43
CA ALA A 25 -0.13 2.98 4.65
C ALA A 25 1.36 2.81 4.33
N GLY A 26 2.21 2.95 5.35
CA GLY A 26 3.65 2.67 5.21
C GLY A 26 3.90 1.24 4.76
N GLN A 27 4.36 1.07 3.52
CA GLN A 27 4.70 -0.23 2.94
C GLN A 27 6.13 -0.60 3.33
N VAL A 28 6.30 -1.83 3.81
CA VAL A 28 7.60 -2.36 4.24
C VAL A 28 7.80 -3.74 3.64
N ALA A 29 9.05 -4.10 3.36
CA ALA A 29 9.41 -5.42 2.87
C ALA A 29 9.09 -6.50 3.92
N GLN A 30 8.37 -7.54 3.49
CA GLN A 30 8.03 -8.70 4.31
C GLN A 30 8.79 -9.93 3.81
N GLY A 31 8.77 -10.18 2.50
CA GLY A 31 9.39 -11.36 1.88
C GLY A 31 10.91 -11.24 1.74
N THR A 32 11.39 -10.03 1.48
CA THR A 32 12.82 -9.70 1.29
C THR A 32 13.44 -9.05 2.52
N ARG A 33 12.80 -9.21 3.69
CA ARG A 33 13.29 -8.67 4.97
C ARG A 33 14.71 -9.17 5.25
N GLY A 34 15.63 -8.24 5.49
CA GLY A 34 17.05 -8.55 5.75
C GLY A 34 17.89 -8.76 4.48
N GLY A 35 17.27 -8.70 3.30
CA GLY A 35 17.95 -8.63 2.01
C GLY A 35 18.53 -7.25 1.73
N THR A 36 19.02 -7.08 0.51
CA THR A 36 19.60 -5.82 0.04
C THR A 36 18.57 -4.69 -0.02
N VAL A 37 19.04 -3.44 -0.04
CA VAL A 37 18.17 -2.26 -0.22
C VAL A 37 17.38 -2.35 -1.53
N THR A 38 17.98 -2.90 -2.59
CA THR A 38 17.35 -3.06 -3.90
C THR A 38 16.17 -4.02 -3.82
N GLU A 39 16.37 -5.21 -3.26
CA GLU A 39 15.32 -6.24 -3.14
C GLU A 39 14.14 -5.73 -2.31
N GLN A 40 14.44 -5.10 -1.16
CA GLN A 40 13.40 -4.53 -0.29
C GLN A 40 12.63 -3.41 -0.98
N THR A 41 13.31 -2.54 -1.73
CA THR A 41 12.68 -1.44 -2.45
C THR A 41 11.79 -1.98 -3.58
N THR A 42 12.25 -2.97 -4.34
CA THR A 42 11.45 -3.60 -5.39
C THR A 42 10.16 -4.21 -4.84
N GLU A 43 10.23 -4.91 -3.70
CA GLU A 43 9.04 -5.46 -3.06
C GLU A 43 8.08 -4.36 -2.57
N ILE A 44 8.61 -3.30 -1.94
CA ILE A 44 7.81 -2.19 -1.45
C ILE A 44 7.07 -1.49 -2.59
N LEU A 45 7.74 -1.23 -3.71
CA LEU A 45 7.14 -0.62 -4.89
C LEU A 45 6.04 -1.51 -5.47
N ALA A 46 6.28 -2.81 -5.61
CA ALA A 46 5.27 -3.76 -6.09
C ALA A 46 4.02 -3.80 -5.18
N ARG A 47 4.19 -3.67 -3.86
CA ARG A 47 3.08 -3.57 -2.90
C ARG A 47 2.29 -2.26 -3.07
N ILE A 48 2.96 -1.15 -3.32
CA ILE A 48 2.32 0.14 -3.62
C ILE A 48 1.51 0.02 -4.93
N ASP A 49 2.09 -0.51 -5.98
CA ASP A 49 1.42 -0.71 -7.28
C ASP A 49 0.15 -1.55 -7.14
N ALA A 50 0.21 -2.64 -6.36
CA ALA A 50 -0.97 -3.47 -6.11
C ALA A 50 -2.10 -2.73 -5.37
N LEU A 51 -1.76 -1.82 -4.45
CA LEU A 51 -2.75 -0.99 -3.74
C LEU A 51 -3.35 0.09 -4.64
N LEU A 52 -2.51 0.72 -5.48
CA LEU A 52 -2.95 1.72 -6.45
C LEU A 52 -3.87 1.11 -7.52
N ALA A 53 -3.50 -0.05 -8.06
CA ALA A 53 -4.31 -0.76 -9.06
C ALA A 53 -5.71 -1.10 -8.52
N ARG A 54 -5.81 -1.48 -7.24
CA ARG A 54 -7.10 -1.72 -6.57
C ARG A 54 -7.91 -0.46 -6.32
N ALA A 55 -7.23 0.68 -6.17
CA ALA A 55 -7.85 1.99 -6.12
C ALA A 55 -8.24 2.54 -7.51
N GLY A 56 -7.89 1.83 -8.59
CA GLY A 56 -8.20 2.21 -9.97
C GLY A 56 -7.24 3.24 -10.56
N THR A 57 -5.99 3.31 -10.08
CA THR A 57 -4.93 4.20 -10.58
C THR A 57 -3.60 3.47 -10.73
#